data_AF-A0AB39XB74-F1
#
_entry.id   AF-A0AB39XB74-F1
#
_cell.length_a   1.000
_cell.length_b   1.000
_cell.length_c   1.000
_cell.angle_alpha   90.00
_cell.angle_beta   90.00
_cell.angle_gamma   90.00
#
_symmetry.space_group_name_H-M   'P 1'
#
loop_
_entity.id
_entity.type
_entity.pdbx_description
1 polymer ?
#
loop_
_entity_poly.entity_id
_entity_poly.type
_entity_poly.pdbx_seq_one_letter_code
_entity_poly.pdbx_strand_id
1 'polypeptide(L)'
;MPESPAFAPQYASIPHRDHTAELGMWVFIATEILLFGGLILAYLVYRHAFPQGFAEGSRHTDILIGTTNTAVLLTSSFLVAWAVEIFSAETARISTLLLLGAACLGLVFIVLKGIEYRKEYDEHIVPGVDFRFGGPLGNSVQLFFIFYFVATAIHALHMLIGIGLLATLAIICRKMPTTRHHTALHSAALYWHFVDVVWIFLFALIYLPGRSSS
;
A
#
# COMPACT_ATOMS: atom_id res chain seq x y z
N MET A 1 -39.26 -19.34 -38.94
CA MET A 1 -38.47 -18.12 -39.24
C MET A 1 -37.11 -18.31 -38.57
N PRO A 2 -35.98 -18.05 -39.25
CA PRO A 2 -34.67 -18.11 -38.62
C PRO A 2 -34.51 -16.91 -37.68
N GLU A 3 -34.20 -17.19 -36.41
CA GLU A 3 -33.86 -16.20 -35.39
C GLU A 3 -32.63 -15.39 -35.85
N SER A 4 -32.73 -14.06 -35.83
CA SER A 4 -31.65 -13.14 -36.20
C SER A 4 -30.50 -13.19 -35.18
N PRO A 5 -29.21 -13.30 -35.60
CA PRO A 5 -28.06 -13.34 -34.70
C PRO A 5 -27.65 -11.94 -34.19
N ALA A 6 -28.60 -10.99 -34.10
CA ALA A 6 -28.28 -9.58 -33.87
C ALA A 6 -27.84 -9.24 -32.43
N PHE A 7 -27.98 -10.17 -31.47
CA PHE A 7 -27.54 -9.96 -30.08
C PHE A 7 -26.93 -11.24 -29.51
N ALA A 8 -25.80 -11.67 -30.06
CA ALA A 8 -24.87 -12.46 -29.25
C ALA A 8 -24.57 -11.63 -27.98
N PRO A 9 -24.80 -12.13 -26.76
CA PRO A 9 -24.45 -11.39 -25.56
C PRO A 9 -22.94 -11.12 -25.63
N GLN A 10 -22.53 -9.87 -25.81
CA GLN A 10 -21.12 -9.52 -26.08
C GLN A 10 -20.21 -9.68 -24.84
N TYR A 11 -20.67 -10.46 -23.84
CA TYR A 11 -20.02 -10.75 -22.56
C TYR A 11 -20.05 -12.28 -22.25
N ALA A 12 -19.99 -13.14 -23.27
CA ALA A 12 -20.50 -14.52 -23.22
C ALA A 12 -19.59 -15.65 -22.71
N SER A 13 -18.43 -15.41 -22.07
CA SER A 13 -17.70 -16.52 -21.42
C SER A 13 -16.94 -16.12 -20.17
N ILE A 14 -16.88 -17.03 -19.18
CA ILE A 14 -16.12 -16.83 -17.92
C ILE A 14 -14.65 -16.45 -18.19
N PRO A 15 -13.91 -17.11 -19.13
CA PRO A 15 -12.53 -16.75 -19.44
C PRO A 15 -12.34 -15.31 -19.93
N HIS A 16 -13.27 -14.77 -20.72
CA HIS A 16 -13.19 -13.38 -21.18
C HIS A 16 -13.37 -12.39 -20.03
N ARG A 17 -14.23 -12.69 -19.06
CA ARG A 17 -14.45 -11.85 -17.88
C ARG A 17 -13.23 -11.82 -16.97
N ASP A 18 -12.61 -12.98 -16.75
CA ASP A 18 -11.43 -13.11 -15.91
C ASP A 18 -10.24 -12.35 -16.50
N HIS A 19 -9.99 -12.52 -17.80
CA HIS A 19 -8.95 -11.79 -18.51
C HIS A 19 -9.16 -10.27 -18.50
N THR A 20 -10.41 -9.82 -18.66
CA THR A 20 -10.74 -8.38 -18.60
C THR A 20 -10.50 -7.80 -17.21
N ALA A 21 -10.86 -8.54 -16.15
CA ALA A 21 -10.63 -8.11 -14.77
C ALA A 21 -9.12 -8.00 -14.46
N GLU A 22 -8.34 -8.98 -14.91
CA GLU A 22 -6.89 -8.99 -14.74
C GLU A 22 -6.22 -7.82 -15.49
N LEU A 23 -6.59 -7.60 -16.75
CA LEU A 23 -6.10 -6.44 -17.52
C LEU A 23 -6.47 -5.11 -16.83
N GLY A 24 -7.69 -5.00 -16.32
CA GLY A 24 -8.12 -3.82 -15.57
C GLY A 24 -7.27 -3.57 -14.32
N MET A 25 -6.93 -4.63 -13.58
CA MET A 25 -6.04 -4.56 -12.42
C MET A 25 -4.64 -4.09 -12.80
N TRP A 26 -4.06 -4.62 -13.89
CA TRP A 26 -2.75 -4.18 -14.37
C TRP A 26 -2.73 -2.72 -14.82
N VAL A 27 -3.77 -2.27 -15.52
CA VAL A 27 -3.90 -0.85 -15.90
C VAL A 27 -4.01 0.05 -14.66
N PHE A 28 -4.79 -0.35 -13.66
CA PHE A 28 -4.86 0.35 -12.38
C PHE A 28 -3.50 0.41 -11.69
N ILE A 29 -2.76 -0.70 -11.61
CA ILE A 29 -1.41 -0.72 -11.04
C ILE A 29 -0.49 0.22 -11.81
N ALA A 30 -0.57 0.24 -13.14
CA ALA A 30 0.24 1.16 -13.95
C ALA A 30 -0.05 2.63 -13.61
N THR A 31 -1.31 3.00 -13.40
CA THR A 31 -1.65 4.37 -12.97
C THR A 31 -1.11 4.71 -11.58
N GLU A 32 -1.15 3.75 -10.65
CA GLU A 32 -0.58 3.93 -9.32
C GLU A 32 0.95 4.02 -9.32
N ILE A 33 1.62 3.25 -10.18
CA ILE A 33 3.07 3.38 -10.41
C ILE A 33 3.40 4.79 -10.89
N LEU A 34 2.62 5.38 -11.79
CA LEU A 34 2.84 6.76 -12.23
C LEU A 34 2.61 7.77 -11.11
N LEU A 35 1.57 7.58 -10.28
CA LEU A 35 1.28 8.44 -9.13
C LEU A 35 2.42 8.44 -8.11
N PHE A 36 2.77 7.27 -7.58
CA PHE A 36 3.84 7.14 -6.58
C PHE A 36 5.22 7.37 -7.18
N GLY A 37 5.45 6.95 -8.43
CA GLY A 37 6.71 7.16 -9.15
C GLY A 37 7.00 8.64 -9.36
N GLY A 38 5.99 9.44 -9.73
CA GLY A 38 6.14 10.89 -9.82
C GLY A 38 6.48 11.54 -8.47
N LEU A 39 5.82 11.10 -7.40
CA LEU A 39 6.09 11.60 -6.04
C LEU A 39 7.50 11.23 -5.54
N ILE A 40 7.91 9.99 -5.76
CA ILE A 40 9.26 9.49 -5.42
C ILE A 40 10.32 10.24 -6.23
N LEU A 41 10.10 10.44 -7.53
CA LEU A 41 11.01 11.20 -8.39
C LEU A 41 11.16 12.64 -7.90
N ALA A 42 10.06 13.32 -7.58
CA ALA A 42 10.09 14.65 -7.01
C ALA A 42 10.88 14.69 -5.69
N TYR A 43 10.61 13.74 -4.78
CA TYR A 43 11.36 13.59 -3.54
C TYR A 43 12.88 13.43 -3.79
N LEU A 44 13.28 12.59 -4.75
CA LEU A 44 14.68 12.36 -5.10
C LEU A 44 15.37 13.61 -5.64
N VAL A 45 14.70 14.38 -6.52
CA VAL A 45 15.21 15.64 -7.05
C VAL A 45 15.48 16.64 -5.93
N TYR A 46 14.52 16.83 -5.02
CA TYR A 46 14.68 17.76 -3.90
C TYR A 46 15.67 17.28 -2.86
N ARG A 47 15.77 15.96 -2.64
CA ARG A 47 16.79 15.38 -1.77
C ARG A 47 18.20 15.61 -2.31
N HIS A 48 18.39 15.51 -3.62
CA HIS A 48 19.66 15.82 -4.25
C HIS A 48 19.99 17.32 -4.17
N ALA A 49 18.98 18.20 -4.28
CA ALA A 49 19.16 19.64 -4.15
C ALA A 49 19.45 20.10 -2.70
N PHE A 50 18.84 19.44 -1.70
CA PHE A 50 18.93 19.81 -0.28
C PHE A 50 19.38 18.63 0.61
N PRO A 51 20.57 18.06 0.39
CA PRO A 51 20.98 16.80 1.01
C PRO A 51 21.07 16.87 2.54
N GLN A 52 21.56 17.99 3.09
CA GLN A 52 21.68 18.16 4.54
C GLN A 52 20.32 18.26 5.23
N GLY A 53 19.38 19.06 4.68
CA GLY A 53 18.05 19.20 5.26
C GLY A 53 17.23 17.91 5.19
N PHE A 54 17.34 17.15 4.11
CA PHE A 54 16.67 15.84 3.98
C PHE A 54 17.29 14.78 4.89
N ALA A 55 18.61 14.81 5.11
CA ALA A 55 19.26 13.94 6.08
C ALA A 55 18.81 14.24 7.52
N GLU A 56 18.70 15.53 7.88
CA GLU A 56 18.16 15.94 9.18
C GLU A 56 16.70 15.54 9.36
N GLY A 57 15.85 15.75 8.35
CA GLY A 57 14.46 15.30 8.39
C GLY A 57 14.35 13.78 8.61
N SER A 58 15.16 13.00 7.90
CA SER A 58 15.22 11.53 8.05
C SER A 58 15.67 11.08 9.45
N ARG A 59 16.51 11.86 10.14
CA ARG A 59 16.93 11.55 11.53
C ARG A 59 15.78 11.70 12.53
N HIS A 60 14.83 12.59 12.26
CA HIS A 60 13.69 12.83 13.14
C HIS A 60 12.59 11.77 13.01
N THR A 61 12.56 10.98 11.93
CA THR A 61 11.60 9.86 11.78
C THR A 61 11.97 8.69 12.68
N ASP A 62 11.00 7.89 13.12
CA ASP A 62 11.26 6.77 14.03
C ASP A 62 11.58 5.48 13.26
N ILE A 63 12.87 5.11 13.17
CA ILE A 63 13.30 3.91 12.44
C ILE A 63 12.75 2.62 13.03
N LEU A 64 12.51 2.55 14.34
CA LEU A 64 11.97 1.34 14.95
C LEU A 64 10.53 1.13 14.49
N ILE A 65 9.70 2.18 14.53
CA ILE A 65 8.34 2.12 14.00
C ILE A 65 8.35 1.77 12.50
N GLY A 66 9.20 2.44 11.71
CA GLY A 66 9.33 2.15 10.28
C GLY A 66 9.75 0.70 9.98
N THR A 67 10.69 0.15 10.75
CA THR A 67 11.19 -1.23 10.57
C THR A 67 10.14 -2.25 11.01
N THR A 68 9.47 -2.03 12.14
CA THR A 68 8.37 -2.88 12.61
C THR A 68 7.23 -2.89 11.59
N ASN A 69 6.84 -1.73 11.06
CA ASN A 69 5.83 -1.63 10.00
C ASN A 69 6.23 -2.43 8.75
N THR A 70 7.48 -2.36 8.34
CA THR A 70 7.99 -3.14 7.20
C THR A 70 7.89 -4.65 7.47
N ALA A 71 8.28 -5.12 8.66
CA ALA A 71 8.14 -6.53 9.01
C ALA A 71 6.68 -7.00 9.07
N VAL A 72 5.79 -6.15 9.59
CA VAL A 72 4.33 -6.39 9.63
C VAL A 72 3.77 -6.55 8.21
N LEU A 73 4.12 -5.66 7.28
CA LEU A 73 3.65 -5.73 5.91
C LEU A 73 4.20 -6.94 5.16
N LEU A 74 5.50 -7.23 5.28
CA LEU A 74 6.07 -8.44 4.65
C LEU A 74 5.40 -9.72 5.14
N THR A 75 5.11 -9.80 6.43
CA THR A 75 4.35 -10.91 7.02
C THR A 75 2.93 -10.96 6.47
N SER A 76 2.26 -9.80 6.38
CA SER A 76 0.91 -9.69 5.82
C SER A 76 0.84 -10.14 4.36
N SER A 77 1.76 -9.66 3.53
CA SER A 77 1.92 -10.10 2.13
C SER A 77 2.10 -11.61 2.03
N PHE A 78 2.95 -12.21 2.87
CA PHE A 78 3.11 -13.66 2.88
C PHE A 78 1.80 -14.40 3.18
N LEU A 79 1.01 -13.92 4.15
CA LEU A 79 -0.29 -14.51 4.46
C LEU A 79 -1.27 -14.42 3.28
N VAL A 80 -1.30 -13.29 2.55
CA VAL A 80 -2.14 -13.13 1.37
C VAL A 80 -1.71 -14.10 0.26
N ALA A 81 -0.42 -14.16 -0.04
CA ALA A 81 0.11 -15.07 -1.05
C ALA A 81 -0.24 -16.54 -0.73
N TRP A 82 -0.07 -16.93 0.54
CA TRP A 82 -0.41 -18.27 0.99
C TRP A 82 -1.93 -18.53 0.92
N ALA A 83 -2.76 -17.54 1.25
CA ALA A 83 -4.21 -17.67 1.19
C ALA A 83 -4.72 -17.93 -0.24
N VAL A 84 -4.11 -17.27 -1.23
CA VAL A 84 -4.41 -17.43 -2.65
C VAL A 84 -3.97 -18.81 -3.14
N GLU A 85 -2.74 -19.21 -2.84
CA GLU A 85 -2.15 -20.48 -3.28
C GLU A 85 -2.98 -21.69 -2.83
N ILE A 86 -3.41 -21.71 -1.57
CA ILE A 86 -4.17 -22.85 -1.04
C ILE A 86 -5.65 -22.77 -1.35
N PHE A 87 -6.15 -21.73 -2.04
CA PHE A 87 -7.58 -21.46 -2.13
C PHE A 87 -8.34 -22.57 -2.88
N SER A 88 -9.17 -23.30 -2.15
CA SER A 88 -10.06 -24.33 -2.68
C SER A 88 -11.35 -24.40 -1.84
N ALA A 89 -12.32 -25.21 -2.28
CA ALA A 89 -13.55 -25.41 -1.50
C ALA A 89 -13.29 -26.01 -0.11
N GLU A 90 -12.29 -26.88 0.02
CA GLU A 90 -11.96 -27.59 1.26
C GLU A 90 -11.18 -26.69 2.25
N THR A 91 -10.34 -25.80 1.72
CA THR A 91 -9.45 -24.92 2.49
C THR A 91 -10.02 -23.52 2.70
N ALA A 92 -11.23 -23.22 2.22
CA ALA A 92 -11.84 -21.90 2.24
C ALA A 92 -11.81 -21.23 3.64
N ARG A 93 -11.99 -22.02 4.70
CA ARG A 93 -11.89 -21.52 6.09
C ARG A 93 -10.47 -21.05 6.43
N ILE A 94 -9.45 -21.80 6.02
CA ILE A 94 -8.04 -21.45 6.26
C ILE A 94 -7.67 -20.22 5.44
N SER A 95 -7.98 -20.18 4.14
CA SER A 95 -7.75 -18.99 3.30
C SER A 95 -8.43 -17.76 3.89
N THR A 96 -9.66 -17.88 4.40
CA THR A 96 -10.37 -16.79 5.07
C THR A 96 -9.61 -16.28 6.30
N LEU A 97 -9.11 -17.18 7.15
CA LEU A 97 -8.35 -16.80 8.34
C LEU A 97 -7.03 -16.12 7.98
N LEU A 98 -6.35 -16.59 6.94
CA LEU A 98 -5.12 -15.95 6.44
C LEU A 98 -5.38 -14.53 5.92
N LEU A 99 -6.44 -14.33 5.13
CA LEU A 99 -6.84 -13.00 4.64
C LEU A 99 -7.23 -12.04 5.76
N LEU A 100 -7.96 -12.53 6.78
CA LEU A 100 -8.28 -11.73 7.97
C LEU A 100 -7.04 -11.42 8.81
N GLY A 101 -6.11 -12.37 8.91
CA GLY A 101 -4.81 -12.17 9.56
C GLY A 101 -4.01 -11.07 8.86
N ALA A 102 -3.93 -11.11 7.54
CA ALA A 102 -3.30 -10.07 6.73
C ALA A 102 -3.96 -8.69 6.91
N ALA A 103 -5.30 -8.64 6.86
CA ALA A 103 -6.06 -7.42 7.10
C ALA A 103 -5.82 -6.84 8.51
N CYS A 104 -5.72 -7.70 9.53
CA CYS A 104 -5.40 -7.32 10.90
C CYS A 104 -3.98 -6.72 11.01
N LEU A 105 -2.99 -7.35 10.36
CA LEU A 105 -1.63 -6.80 10.28
C LEU A 105 -1.60 -5.44 9.57
N GLY A 106 -2.39 -5.26 8.51
CA GLY A 106 -2.58 -3.96 7.88
C GLY A 106 -3.16 -2.91 8.84
N LEU A 107 -4.09 -3.30 9.72
CA LEU A 107 -4.61 -2.39 10.74
C LEU A 107 -3.55 -2.03 11.80
N VAL A 108 -2.71 -3.00 12.20
CA VAL A 108 -1.57 -2.75 13.08
C VAL A 108 -0.64 -1.70 12.46
N PHE A 109 -0.35 -1.81 11.17
CA PHE A 109 0.43 -0.80 10.44
C PHE A 109 -0.18 0.60 10.55
N ILE A 110 -1.51 0.73 10.31
CA ILE A 110 -2.21 2.02 10.41
C ILE A 110 -2.13 2.59 11.83
N VAL A 111 -2.30 1.75 12.86
CA VAL A 111 -2.20 2.17 14.27
C VAL A 111 -0.79 2.66 14.60
N LEU A 112 0.25 1.89 14.24
CA LEU A 112 1.64 2.27 14.46
C LEU A 112 1.97 3.58 13.75
N LYS A 113 1.48 3.78 12.52
CA LYS A 113 1.67 5.03 11.78
C LYS A 113 0.92 6.20 12.42
N GLY A 114 -0.29 5.97 12.94
CA GLY A 114 -1.04 6.97 13.70
C GLY A 114 -0.33 7.41 14.99
N ILE A 115 0.36 6.49 15.66
CA ILE A 115 1.19 6.82 16.84
C ILE A 115 2.38 7.70 16.43
N GLU A 116 3.05 7.38 15.32
CA GLU A 116 4.14 8.20 14.78
C GLU A 116 3.65 9.61 14.41
N TYR A 117 2.54 9.73 13.70
CA TYR A 117 1.93 11.03 13.36
C TYR A 117 1.57 11.86 14.59
N ARG A 118 1.09 11.22 15.66
CA ARG A 118 0.80 11.91 16.92
C ARG A 118 2.08 12.45 17.56
N LYS A 119 3.16 11.67 17.58
CA LYS A 119 4.48 12.12 18.06
C LYS A 119 4.98 13.31 17.25
N GLU A 120 4.88 13.25 15.92
CA GLU A 120 5.31 14.33 15.01
C GLU A 120 4.46 15.60 15.15
N TYR A 121 3.18 15.44 15.46
CA TYR A 121 2.30 16.55 15.81
C TYR A 121 2.74 17.21 17.13
N ASP A 122 3.00 16.41 18.17
CA ASP A 122 3.46 16.91 19.47
C ASP A 122 4.86 17.57 19.36
N GLU A 123 5.70 17.10 18.44
CA GLU A 123 7.03 17.66 18.12
C GLU A 123 6.98 18.88 17.20
N HIS A 124 5.80 19.33 16.76
CA HIS A 124 5.63 20.53 15.92
C HIS A 124 6.39 20.45 14.58
N ILE A 125 6.51 19.24 14.02
CA ILE A 125 7.18 18.97 12.74
C ILE A 125 6.18 18.67 11.60
N VAL A 126 4.88 18.88 11.85
CA VAL A 126 3.81 18.80 10.85
C VAL A 126 3.77 20.09 10.01
N PRO A 127 4.01 20.02 8.69
CA PRO A 127 3.97 21.20 7.83
C PRO A 127 2.60 21.87 7.79
N GLY A 128 2.57 23.20 7.84
CA GLY A 128 1.37 24.02 7.61
C GLY A 128 0.47 24.28 8.83
N VAL A 129 0.55 23.49 9.90
CA VAL A 129 -0.23 23.72 11.12
C VAL A 129 0.57 24.54 12.13
N ASP A 130 1.67 23.98 12.65
CA ASP A 130 2.55 24.67 13.60
C ASP A 130 3.98 24.16 13.43
N PHE A 131 4.52 24.26 12.21
CA PHE A 131 5.86 23.77 11.91
C PHE A 131 6.92 24.66 12.55
N ARG A 132 7.68 24.11 13.51
CA ARG A 132 8.71 24.83 14.27
C ARG A 132 10.05 24.14 14.19
N PHE A 133 10.74 24.35 13.07
CA PHE A 133 12.15 23.96 12.93
C PHE A 133 13.02 25.20 12.70
N GLY A 134 13.74 25.62 13.75
CA GLY A 134 14.63 26.77 13.69
C GLY A 134 15.96 26.49 12.99
N GLY A 135 16.59 27.54 12.47
CA GLY A 135 17.93 27.48 11.90
C GLY A 135 18.00 27.42 10.37
N PRO A 136 19.22 27.41 9.78
CA PRO A 136 19.44 27.53 8.34
C PRO A 136 18.82 26.41 7.50
N LEU A 137 18.54 25.25 8.10
CA LEU A 137 18.00 24.07 7.43
C LEU A 137 16.47 23.96 7.49
N GLY A 138 15.78 24.85 8.22
CA GLY A 138 14.34 24.72 8.50
C GLY A 138 13.47 24.54 7.27
N ASN A 139 13.69 25.33 6.22
CA ASN A 139 12.93 25.23 4.97
C ASN A 139 13.13 23.88 4.26
N SER A 140 14.36 23.34 4.30
CA SER A 140 14.68 22.06 3.65
C SER A 140 14.11 20.87 4.43
N VAL A 141 14.12 20.95 5.77
CA VAL A 141 13.49 19.95 6.64
C VAL A 141 11.97 19.99 6.51
N GLN A 142 11.37 21.18 6.44
CA GLN A 142 9.95 21.33 6.18
C GLN A 142 9.55 20.68 4.86
N LEU A 143 10.35 20.88 3.81
CA LEU A 143 10.09 20.28 2.51
C LEU A 143 10.17 18.74 2.56
N PHE A 144 11.14 18.18 3.29
CA PHE A 144 11.18 16.74 3.57
C PHE A 144 9.87 16.25 4.21
N PHE A 145 9.40 16.94 5.25
CA PHE A 145 8.17 16.55 5.95
C PHE A 145 6.93 16.69 5.07
N ILE A 146 6.88 17.65 4.15
CA ILE A 146 5.78 17.78 3.16
C ILE A 146 5.72 16.50 2.31
N PHE A 147 6.84 16.08 1.72
CA PHE A 147 6.88 14.85 0.92
C PHE A 147 6.54 13.62 1.75
N TYR A 148 7.10 13.54 2.96
CA TYR A 148 6.84 12.46 3.90
C TYR A 148 5.34 12.31 4.19
N PHE A 149 4.67 13.38 4.66
CA PHE A 149 3.25 13.33 5.02
C PHE A 149 2.37 13.05 3.81
N VAL A 150 2.63 13.67 2.65
CA VAL A 150 1.85 13.41 1.43
C VAL A 150 2.01 11.96 0.97
N ALA A 151 3.24 11.45 0.86
CA ALA A 151 3.49 10.09 0.39
C ALA A 151 2.90 9.03 1.32
N THR A 152 3.12 9.20 2.63
CA THR A 152 2.65 8.25 3.63
C THR A 152 1.14 8.33 3.86
N ALA A 153 0.50 9.50 3.71
CA ALA A 153 -0.95 9.63 3.79
C ALA A 153 -1.66 8.99 2.58
N ILE A 154 -1.15 9.22 1.36
CA ILE A 154 -1.70 8.56 0.16
C ILE A 154 -1.50 7.04 0.28
N HIS A 155 -0.35 6.59 0.76
CA HIS A 155 -0.11 5.17 1.01
C HIS A 155 -1.06 4.59 2.09
N ALA A 156 -1.26 5.29 3.21
CA ALA A 156 -2.20 4.88 4.25
C ALA A 156 -3.64 4.77 3.74
N LEU A 157 -4.06 5.67 2.84
CA LEU A 157 -5.35 5.57 2.16
C LEU A 157 -5.45 4.27 1.34
N HIS A 158 -4.43 3.94 0.55
CA HIS A 158 -4.38 2.71 -0.23
C HIS A 158 -4.41 1.45 0.65
N MET A 159 -3.69 1.49 1.78
CA MET A 159 -3.73 0.44 2.80
C MET A 159 -5.14 0.23 3.35
N LEU A 160 -5.86 1.29 3.70
CA LEU A 160 -7.25 1.20 4.19
C LEU A 160 -8.19 0.58 3.15
N ILE A 161 -8.06 0.98 1.88
CA ILE A 161 -8.82 0.38 0.77
C ILE A 161 -8.49 -1.11 0.64
N GLY A 162 -7.22 -1.47 0.71
CA GLY A 162 -6.77 -2.86 0.66
C GLY A 162 -7.32 -3.71 1.81
N ILE A 163 -7.35 -3.16 3.03
CA ILE A 163 -7.87 -3.86 4.22
C ILE A 163 -9.35 -4.16 4.01
N GLY A 164 -10.11 -3.19 3.49
CA GLY A 164 -11.52 -3.37 3.12
C GLY A 164 -11.71 -4.45 2.05
N LEU A 165 -10.84 -4.48 1.03
CA LEU A 165 -10.88 -5.48 -0.03
C LEU A 165 -10.61 -6.89 0.51
N LEU A 166 -9.55 -7.06 1.30
CA LEU A 166 -9.20 -8.35 1.93
C LEU A 166 -10.32 -8.83 2.87
N ALA A 167 -10.87 -7.95 3.72
CA ALA A 167 -11.96 -8.29 4.63
C ALA A 167 -13.23 -8.71 3.86
N THR A 168 -13.57 -7.98 2.79
CA THR A 168 -14.73 -8.31 1.94
C THR A 168 -14.55 -9.66 1.26
N LEU A 169 -13.37 -9.92 0.68
CA LEU A 169 -13.06 -11.20 0.05
C LEU A 169 -13.03 -12.35 1.06
N ALA A 170 -12.52 -12.14 2.27
CA ALA A 170 -12.57 -13.14 3.34
C ALA A 170 -14.02 -13.55 3.65
N ILE A 171 -14.96 -12.59 3.72
CA ILE A 171 -16.38 -12.87 3.94
C ILE A 171 -16.99 -13.65 2.77
N ILE A 172 -16.68 -13.25 1.53
CA ILE A 172 -17.20 -13.89 0.31
C ILE A 172 -16.68 -15.32 0.18
N CYS A 173 -15.36 -15.52 0.31
CA CYS A 173 -14.71 -16.83 0.23
C CYS A 173 -15.25 -17.81 1.28
N ARG A 174 -15.59 -17.32 2.48
CA ARG A 174 -16.23 -18.15 3.52
C ARG A 174 -17.66 -18.55 3.17
N LYS A 175 -18.44 -17.68 2.53
CA LYS A 175 -19.86 -17.91 2.23
C LYS A 175 -20.08 -18.73 0.95
N MET A 176 -19.26 -18.51 -0.08
CA MET A 176 -19.41 -19.12 -1.40
C MET A 176 -18.04 -19.49 -1.98
N PRO A 177 -17.45 -20.62 -1.54
CA PRO A 177 -16.17 -21.07 -2.05
C PRO A 177 -16.38 -21.68 -3.44
N THR A 178 -16.26 -20.84 -4.46
CA THR A 178 -16.41 -21.23 -5.88
C THR A 178 -15.19 -20.76 -6.65
N THR A 179 -14.77 -21.53 -7.66
CA THR A 179 -13.63 -21.24 -8.54
C THR A 179 -13.70 -19.86 -9.21
N ARG A 180 -14.91 -19.30 -9.36
CA ARG A 180 -15.16 -17.94 -9.85
C ARG A 180 -14.50 -16.84 -9.02
N HIS A 181 -14.19 -17.08 -7.74
CA HIS A 181 -13.55 -16.08 -6.88
C HIS A 181 -12.02 -16.08 -6.98
N HIS A 182 -11.41 -17.04 -7.69
CA HIS A 182 -9.95 -17.14 -7.82
C HIS A 182 -9.36 -15.90 -8.50
N THR A 183 -9.97 -15.43 -9.58
CA THR A 183 -9.51 -14.21 -10.29
C THR A 183 -9.62 -12.96 -9.44
N ALA A 184 -10.71 -12.81 -8.67
CA ALA A 184 -10.91 -11.67 -7.77
C ALA A 184 -9.90 -11.70 -6.61
N LEU A 185 -9.63 -12.89 -6.06
CA LEU A 185 -8.64 -13.10 -5.02
C LEU A 185 -7.22 -12.78 -5.52
N HIS A 186 -6.88 -13.24 -6.73
CA HIS A 186 -5.61 -12.93 -7.38
C HIS A 186 -5.45 -11.42 -7.65
N SER A 187 -6.49 -10.77 -8.16
CA SER A 187 -6.47 -9.31 -8.40
C SER A 187 -6.27 -8.52 -7.10
N ALA A 188 -6.94 -8.93 -6.02
CA ALA A 188 -6.75 -8.31 -4.71
C ALA A 188 -5.37 -8.57 -4.12
N ALA A 189 -4.80 -9.76 -4.35
CA ALA A 189 -3.42 -10.06 -3.97
C ALA A 189 -2.43 -9.17 -4.73
N LEU A 190 -2.60 -9.00 -6.05
CA LEU A 190 -1.78 -8.08 -6.85
C LEU A 190 -1.84 -6.65 -6.31
N TYR A 191 -3.04 -6.15 -5.97
CA TYR A 191 -3.20 -4.84 -5.34
C TYR A 191 -2.47 -4.75 -4.00
N TRP A 192 -2.67 -5.74 -3.12
CA TRP A 192 -2.06 -5.74 -1.78
C TRP A 192 -0.53 -5.79 -1.84
N HIS A 193 0.03 -6.68 -2.67
CA HIS A 193 1.47 -6.78 -2.88
C HIS A 193 2.05 -5.51 -3.49
N PHE A 194 1.33 -4.86 -4.42
CA PHE A 194 1.76 -3.59 -4.98
C PHE A 194 1.86 -2.50 -3.89
N VAL A 195 0.84 -2.38 -3.04
CA VAL A 195 0.85 -1.42 -1.93
C VAL A 195 2.03 -1.70 -0.99
N ASP A 196 2.29 -2.97 -0.66
CA ASP A 196 3.45 -3.36 0.17
C ASP A 196 4.79 -3.00 -0.50
N VAL A 197 4.92 -3.21 -1.81
CA VAL A 197 6.13 -2.81 -2.57
C VAL A 197 6.35 -1.30 -2.52
N VAL A 198 5.30 -0.50 -2.68
CA VAL A 198 5.39 0.97 -2.54
C VAL A 198 5.93 1.34 -1.15
N TRP A 199 5.45 0.69 -0.09
CA TRP A 199 5.98 0.95 1.25
C TRP A 199 7.46 0.65 1.38
N ILE A 200 7.95 -0.45 0.79
CA ILE A 200 9.38 -0.80 0.84
C ILE A 200 10.24 0.34 0.25
N PHE A 201 9.82 0.92 -0.87
CA PHE A 201 10.51 2.08 -1.46
C PHE A 201 10.41 3.32 -0.57
N LEU A 202 9.22 3.62 -0.02
CA LEU A 202 9.05 4.74 0.89
C LEU A 202 9.92 4.60 2.14
N PHE A 203 9.93 3.41 2.76
CA PHE A 203 10.77 3.10 3.91
C PHE A 203 12.25 3.33 3.60
N ALA A 204 12.74 2.76 2.48
CA ALA A 204 14.13 2.89 2.08
C ALA A 204 14.53 4.36 1.82
N LEU A 205 13.63 5.15 1.25
CA LEU A 205 13.90 6.54 0.91
C LEU A 205 13.76 7.51 2.08
N ILE A 206 12.86 7.24 3.02
CA ILE A 206 12.53 8.16 4.12
C ILE A 206 13.35 7.85 5.38
N TYR A 207 13.53 6.58 5.75
CA TYR A 207 14.04 6.20 7.08
C TYR A 207 15.54 5.86 7.13
N LEU A 208 16.12 5.35 6.04
CA LEU A 208 17.53 4.93 5.96
C LEU A 208 18.57 6.07 5.77
N PRO A 209 18.34 7.10 4.94
CA PRO A 209 19.39 8.02 4.49
C PRO A 209 20.14 8.80 5.57
N GLY A 210 19.45 9.21 6.64
CA GLY A 210 20.06 10.00 7.70
C GLY A 210 20.92 9.19 8.68
N ARG A 211 21.01 7.86 8.49
CA ARG A 211 21.60 6.90 9.43
C ARG A 211 22.74 6.06 8.85
N SER A 212 22.88 5.98 7.52
CA SER A 212 23.95 5.23 6.86
C SER A 212 25.22 6.03 6.55
N SER A 213 25.21 7.35 6.79
CA SER A 213 26.40 8.20 6.70
C SER A 213 27.01 8.39 8.09
N SER A 214 27.69 7.35 8.58
CA SER A 214 28.73 7.43 9.62
C SER A 214 30.10 7.62 8.99
#